data_AF-A0A4Q0A340-F1
#
_entry.id   AF-A0A4Q0A340-F1
#
_cell.length_a   1.000
_cell.length_b   1.000
_cell.length_c   1.000
_cell.angle_alpha   90.00
_cell.angle_beta   90.00
_cell.angle_gamma   90.00
#
_symmetry.space_group_name_H-M   'P 1'
#
loop_
_entity.id
_entity.type
_entity.pdbx_description
1 polymer ?
#
loop_
_entity_poly.entity_id
_entity_poly.type
_entity_poly.pdbx_seq_one_letter_code
_entity_poly.pdbx_strand_id
1 'polypeptide(L)'
;SALTESDYHDVSTHTMESLLDYLEEFGESTSLPGFDVEYSSGVLTLELGEHGTYVINKQPPNKQIWLSSPLSGPKRFDYDTTEGKWFYSRDQTTLDGLLNQELSAVFNQAITIL
;
A
#
# COMPACT_ATOMS: atom_id res chain seq x y z
N SER A 1 -21.69 -8.15 2.35
CA SER A 1 -22.18 -7.94 0.97
C SER A 1 -21.00 -7.67 0.07
N ALA A 2 -21.07 -8.01 -1.21
CA ALA A 2 -19.99 -7.69 -2.15
C ALA A 2 -19.90 -6.16 -2.35
N LEU A 3 -18.69 -5.62 -2.35
CA LEU A 3 -18.40 -4.19 -2.56
C LEU A 3 -19.03 -3.72 -3.88
N THR A 4 -19.75 -2.60 -3.91
CA THR A 4 -20.21 -2.03 -5.20
C THR A 4 -19.03 -1.42 -5.95
N GLU A 5 -19.21 -1.10 -7.23
CA GLU A 5 -18.15 -0.40 -7.99
C GLU A 5 -17.88 0.98 -7.40
N SER A 6 -18.92 1.74 -7.05
CA SER A 6 -18.77 3.06 -6.41
C SER A 6 -18.03 2.93 -5.07
N ASP A 7 -18.48 2.01 -4.20
CA ASP A 7 -17.83 1.81 -2.90
C ASP A 7 -16.36 1.43 -3.08
N TYR A 8 -16.04 0.56 -4.05
CA TYR A 8 -14.66 0.24 -4.39
C TYR A 8 -13.86 1.48 -4.77
N HIS A 9 -14.39 2.32 -5.66
CA HIS A 9 -13.71 3.53 -6.11
C HIS A 9 -13.42 4.45 -4.93
N ASP A 10 -14.40 4.66 -4.04
CA ASP A 10 -14.26 5.54 -2.89
C ASP A 10 -13.21 5.01 -1.90
N VAL A 11 -13.34 3.76 -1.45
CA VAL A 11 -12.41 3.20 -0.44
C VAL A 11 -11.00 3.00 -1.00
N SER A 12 -10.86 2.61 -2.27
CA SER A 12 -9.54 2.45 -2.89
C SER A 12 -8.88 3.78 -3.19
N THR A 13 -9.62 4.82 -3.58
CA THR A 13 -9.06 6.17 -3.74
C THR A 13 -8.57 6.69 -2.39
N HIS A 14 -9.41 6.63 -1.36
CA HIS A 14 -9.03 7.08 -0.02
C HIS A 14 -7.78 6.35 0.49
N THR A 15 -7.70 5.03 0.31
CA THR A 15 -6.53 4.23 0.72
C THR A 15 -5.26 4.69 0.00
N MET A 16 -5.32 4.90 -1.32
CA MET A 16 -4.15 5.29 -2.11
C MET A 16 -3.70 6.72 -1.81
N GLU A 17 -4.64 7.65 -1.61
CA GLU A 17 -4.34 9.04 -1.24
C GLU A 17 -3.71 9.11 0.16
N SER A 18 -4.29 8.44 1.16
CA SER A 18 -3.72 8.42 2.50
C SER A 18 -2.35 7.73 2.57
N LEU A 19 -2.12 6.70 1.74
CA LEU A 19 -0.80 6.08 1.61
C LEU A 19 0.21 7.03 0.96
N LEU A 20 -0.19 7.74 -0.09
CA LEU A 20 0.65 8.74 -0.75
C LEU A 20 1.03 9.86 0.22
N ASP A 21 0.03 10.50 0.86
CA ASP A 21 0.23 11.60 1.79
C ASP A 21 1.23 11.23 2.89
N TYR A 22 1.07 10.04 3.49
CA TYR A 22 1.98 9.55 4.51
C TYR A 22 3.41 9.36 3.99
N LEU A 23 3.56 8.77 2.80
CA LEU A 23 4.88 8.49 2.22
C LEU A 23 5.58 9.77 1.75
N GLU A 24 4.84 10.75 1.24
CA GLU A 24 5.38 12.07 0.90
C GLU A 24 5.89 12.79 2.15
N GLU A 25 5.08 12.87 3.21
CA GLU A 25 5.49 13.46 4.50
C GLU A 25 6.70 12.73 5.09
N PHE A 26 6.70 11.40 5.05
CA PHE A 26 7.82 10.60 5.49
C PHE A 26 9.09 10.89 4.67
N GLY A 27 8.92 11.05 3.36
CA GLY A 27 9.97 11.39 2.39
C GLY A 27 10.71 12.69 2.72
N GLU A 28 10.04 13.68 3.31
CA GLU A 28 10.66 14.92 3.75
C GLU A 28 11.62 14.74 4.94
N SER A 29 11.42 13.68 5.73
CA SER A 29 12.18 13.43 6.96
C SER A 29 13.27 12.37 6.81
N THR A 30 13.14 11.47 5.83
CA THR A 30 14.08 10.38 5.62
C THR A 30 15.34 10.85 4.89
N SER A 31 16.48 10.27 5.26
CA SER A 31 17.75 10.47 4.55
C SER A 31 18.12 9.29 3.65
N LEU A 32 17.17 8.37 3.41
CA LEU A 32 17.39 7.19 2.58
C LEU A 32 17.70 7.60 1.13
N PRO A 33 18.90 7.31 0.60
CA PRO A 33 19.22 7.61 -0.79
C PRO A 33 18.34 6.81 -1.75
N GLY A 34 17.76 7.50 -2.74
CA GLY A 34 16.85 6.89 -3.72
C GLY A 34 15.44 6.65 -3.19
N PHE A 35 15.06 7.30 -2.09
CA PHE A 35 13.65 7.43 -1.71
C PHE A 35 12.93 8.32 -2.73
N ASP A 36 11.89 7.79 -3.36
CA ASP A 36 10.96 8.55 -4.20
C ASP A 36 9.57 7.90 -4.16
N VAL A 37 8.52 8.71 -4.24
CA VAL A 37 7.15 8.23 -4.27
C VAL A 37 6.37 8.94 -5.37
N GLU A 38 5.75 8.17 -6.26
CA GLU A 38 4.92 8.68 -7.34
C GLU A 38 3.57 7.97 -7.34
N TYR A 39 2.48 8.72 -7.49
CA TYR A 39 1.15 8.15 -7.71
C TYR A 39 0.54 8.68 -9.01
N SER A 40 0.29 7.76 -9.95
CA SER A 40 -0.29 8.09 -11.25
C SER A 40 -1.22 6.99 -11.73
N SER A 41 -2.39 7.38 -12.24
CA SER A 41 -3.35 6.47 -12.89
C SER A 41 -3.72 5.24 -12.06
N GLY A 42 -3.82 5.39 -10.74
CA GLY A 42 -4.16 4.29 -9.82
C GLY A 42 -3.00 3.36 -9.46
N VAL A 43 -1.76 3.74 -9.79
CA VAL A 43 -0.52 3.03 -9.45
C VAL A 43 0.34 3.95 -8.60
N LEU A 44 0.69 3.51 -7.39
CA LEU A 44 1.67 4.14 -6.50
C LEU A 44 2.97 3.33 -6.59
N THR A 45 4.06 4.00 -6.93
CA THR A 45 5.41 3.45 -6.96
C THR A 45 6.20 4.09 -5.84
N LEU A 46 6.77 3.28 -4.95
CA LEU A 46 7.67 3.72 -3.89
C LEU A 46 9.04 3.11 -4.14
N GLU A 47 10.00 3.95 -4.52
CA GLU A 47 11.39 3.58 -4.70
C GLU A 47 12.15 3.80 -3.40
N LEU A 48 12.94 2.81 -2.98
CA LEU A 48 13.72 2.83 -1.74
C LEU A 48 15.22 2.56 -2.01
N GLY A 49 15.71 2.98 -3.19
CA GLY A 49 17.09 2.75 -3.62
C GLY A 49 17.50 1.28 -3.58
N GLU A 50 18.54 0.96 -2.81
CA GLU A 50 19.07 -0.41 -2.69
C GLU A 50 18.08 -1.41 -2.05
N HIS A 51 17.03 -0.93 -1.39
CA HIS A 51 15.99 -1.78 -0.80
C HIS A 51 14.89 -2.19 -1.80
N GLY A 52 14.97 -1.72 -3.05
CA GLY A 52 14.07 -2.08 -4.13
C GLY A 52 12.86 -1.15 -4.26
N THR A 53 11.89 -1.59 -5.06
CA THR A 53 10.72 -0.80 -5.44
C THR A 53 9.44 -1.53 -5.07
N TYR A 54 8.56 -0.84 -4.37
CA TYR A 54 7.19 -1.27 -4.09
C TYR A 54 6.27 -0.69 -5.16
N VAL A 55 5.35 -1.51 -5.67
CA VAL A 55 4.27 -1.06 -6.55
C VAL A 55 2.94 -1.45 -5.94
N ILE A 56 2.13 -0.46 -5.58
CA ILE A 56 0.76 -0.64 -5.09
C ILE A 56 -0.20 -0.15 -6.16
N ASN A 57 -1.15 -0.96 -6.61
CA ASN A 57 -2.07 -0.53 -7.65
C ASN A 57 -3.50 -0.99 -7.47
N LYS A 58 -4.41 -0.10 -7.87
CA LYS A 58 -5.85 -0.35 -7.95
C LYS A 58 -6.14 -1.37 -9.05
N GLN A 59 -7.05 -2.31 -8.78
CA GLN A 59 -7.54 -3.31 -9.73
C GLN A 59 -9.08 -3.29 -9.78
N PRO A 60 -9.69 -2.29 -10.45
CA PRO A 60 -11.14 -2.11 -10.49
C PRO A 60 -11.94 -3.34 -10.95
N PRO A 61 -11.54 -4.09 -11.98
CA PRO A 61 -12.29 -5.28 -12.41
C PRO A 61 -12.42 -6.34 -11.31
N ASN A 62 -11.42 -6.42 -10.43
CA ASN A 62 -11.39 -7.39 -9.33
C ASN A 62 -11.84 -6.78 -8.00
N LYS A 63 -12.00 -5.44 -7.93
CA LYS A 63 -12.23 -4.67 -6.70
C LYS A 63 -11.16 -4.93 -5.63
N GLN A 64 -9.91 -4.98 -6.08
CA GLN A 64 -8.75 -5.30 -5.25
C GLN A 64 -7.72 -4.18 -5.26
N ILE A 65 -6.82 -4.19 -4.28
CA ILE A 65 -5.52 -3.53 -4.35
C ILE A 65 -4.45 -4.60 -4.49
N TRP A 66 -3.53 -4.43 -5.43
CA TRP A 66 -2.40 -5.33 -5.60
C TRP A 66 -1.13 -4.65 -5.10
N LEU A 67 -0.25 -5.46 -4.52
CA LEU A 67 1.08 -5.06 -4.07
C LEU A 67 2.10 -5.93 -4.80
N SER A 68 3.16 -5.32 -5.30
CA SER A 68 4.43 -5.97 -5.61
C SER A 68 5.45 -5.47 -4.59
N SER A 69 5.81 -6.32 -3.63
CA SER A 69 6.86 -6.03 -2.64
C SER A 69 8.20 -6.62 -3.12
N PRO A 70 9.33 -5.90 -2.98
CA PRO A 70 10.66 -6.45 -3.21
C PRO A 70 11.06 -7.50 -2.15
N LEU A 71 10.36 -7.55 -1.00
CA LEU A 71 10.64 -8.47 0.10
C LEU A 71 9.75 -9.72 0.05
N SER A 72 8.43 -9.54 -0.11
CA SER A 72 7.45 -10.64 -0.04
C SER A 72 6.79 -11.00 -1.37
N GLY A 73 7.14 -10.31 -2.46
CA GLY A 73 6.58 -10.55 -3.78
C GLY A 73 5.13 -10.07 -3.91
N PRO A 74 4.38 -10.60 -4.90
CA PRO A 74 3.06 -10.08 -5.22
C PRO A 74 1.97 -10.57 -4.27
N LYS A 75 1.09 -9.66 -3.84
CA LYS A 75 -0.12 -9.96 -3.06
C LYS A 75 -1.32 -9.21 -3.61
N ARG A 76 -2.51 -9.77 -3.39
CA ARG A 76 -3.79 -9.24 -3.90
C ARG A 76 -4.75 -9.13 -2.74
N PHE A 77 -5.13 -7.92 -2.38
CA PHE A 77 -5.93 -7.65 -1.20
C PHE A 77 -7.39 -7.40 -1.59
N ASP A 78 -8.27 -8.12 -0.92
CA ASP A 78 -9.72 -7.91 -0.95
C ASP A 78 -10.10 -6.93 0.18
N TYR A 79 -11.17 -6.16 0.01
CA TYR A 79 -11.62 -5.23 1.06
C TYR A 79 -12.66 -5.89 1.97
N ASP A 80 -12.42 -5.89 3.28
CA ASP A 80 -13.42 -6.24 4.29
C ASP A 80 -14.14 -4.97 4.75
N THR A 81 -15.40 -4.83 4.38
CA THR A 81 -16.27 -3.71 4.78
C THR A 81 -16.57 -3.68 6.27
N THR A 82 -16.40 -4.80 6.98
CA THR A 82 -16.67 -4.94 8.42
C THR A 82 -15.52 -4.35 9.23
N GLU A 83 -14.29 -4.67 8.84
CA GLU A 83 -13.08 -4.16 9.50
C GLU A 83 -12.56 -2.86 8.89
N GLY A 84 -13.01 -2.52 7.68
CA GLY A 84 -12.54 -1.36 6.94
C GLY A 84 -11.11 -1.54 6.39
N LYS A 85 -10.67 -2.79 6.17
CA LYS A 85 -9.28 -3.14 5.83
C LYS A 85 -9.14 -3.94 4.54
N TRP A 86 -7.98 -3.81 3.91
CA TRP A 86 -7.55 -4.62 2.78
C TRP A 86 -6.82 -5.86 3.28
N PHE A 87 -7.36 -7.06 3.07
CA PHE A 87 -6.82 -8.32 3.58
C PHE A 87 -6.38 -9.26 2.46
N TYR A 88 -5.30 -10.01 2.71
CA TYR A 88 -4.83 -11.06 1.81
C TYR A 88 -5.44 -12.40 2.21
N SER A 89 -6.31 -12.93 1.35
CA SER A 89 -7.10 -14.13 1.64
C SER A 89 -6.30 -15.39 2.01
N ARG A 90 -5.02 -15.48 1.63
CA ARG A 90 -4.20 -16.68 1.90
C ARG A 90 -3.67 -16.77 3.33
N ASP A 91 -3.26 -15.64 3.92
CA ASP A 91 -2.59 -15.62 5.23
C ASP A 91 -3.23 -14.62 6.20
N GLN A 92 -4.32 -13.96 5.80
CA GLN A 92 -5.07 -12.96 6.58
C GLN A 92 -4.27 -11.71 6.95
N THR A 93 -3.10 -11.50 6.35
CA THR A 93 -2.33 -10.26 6.53
C THR A 93 -3.08 -9.11 5.88
N THR A 94 -3.09 -7.95 6.53
CA THR A 94 -3.67 -6.74 5.98
C THR A 94 -2.61 -5.90 5.24
N LEU A 95 -3.03 -5.08 4.28
CA LEU A 95 -2.12 -4.23 3.48
C LEU A 95 -1.33 -3.27 4.37
N ASP A 96 -2.02 -2.57 5.28
CA ASP A 96 -1.43 -1.69 6.30
C ASP A 96 -0.45 -2.45 7.20
N GLY A 97 -0.87 -3.61 7.72
CA GLY A 97 -0.02 -4.42 8.61
C GLY A 97 1.26 -4.88 7.92
N LEU A 98 1.17 -5.31 6.66
CA LEU A 98 2.32 -5.73 5.88
C LEU A 98 3.27 -4.57 5.57
N LEU A 99 2.74 -3.44 5.10
CA LEU A 99 3.55 -2.25 4.80
C LEU A 99 4.22 -1.71 6.06
N ASN A 100 3.51 -1.66 7.19
CA ASN A 100 4.07 -1.27 8.48
C ASN A 100 5.24 -2.16 8.88
N GLN A 101 5.07 -3.48 8.78
CA GLN A 101 6.13 -4.42 9.09
C GLN A 101 7.35 -4.27 8.16
N GLU A 102 7.14 -4.26 6.85
CA GLU A 102 8.22 -4.26 5.86
C GLU A 102 8.97 -2.92 5.85
N LEU A 103 8.25 -1.80 5.86
CA LEU A 103 8.86 -0.47 5.86
C LEU A 103 9.52 -0.16 7.21
N SER A 104 8.98 -0.61 8.34
CA SER A 104 9.69 -0.51 9.61
C SER A 104 11.02 -1.23 9.61
N ALA A 105 11.10 -2.40 8.98
CA ALA A 105 12.36 -3.14 8.85
C ALA A 105 13.35 -2.39 7.95
N VAL A 106 12.88 -1.79 6.85
CA VAL A 106 13.74 -1.01 5.92
C VAL A 106 14.27 0.25 6.60
N PHE A 107 13.42 1.03 7.27
CA PHE A 107 13.81 2.31 7.87
C PHE A 107 14.38 2.18 9.30
N ASN A 108 14.37 0.97 9.87
CA ASN A 108 14.77 0.71 11.25
C ASN A 108 14.08 1.63 12.26
N GLN A 109 12.81 1.95 12.01
CA GLN A 109 11.95 2.75 12.90
C GLN A 109 10.49 2.33 12.76
N ALA A 110 9.67 2.66 13.76
CA ALA A 110 8.24 2.35 13.70
C ALA A 110 7.56 3.15 12.59
N ILE A 111 6.86 2.44 11.70
CA ILE A 111 6.04 2.97 10.64
C ILE A 111 4.60 2.59 10.97
N THR A 112 3.71 3.57 10.91
CA THR A 112 2.28 3.41 11.18
C THR A 112 1.52 4.10 10.06
N ILE A 113 1.39 3.41 8.96
CA ILE A 113 0.55 3.74 7.82
C ILE A 113 -0.87 3.31 8.15
N LEU A 114 -1.81 4.25 7.99
CA LEU A 114 -3.27 4.12 8.18
C LEU A 114 -3.69 3.76 9.63
#